data_AF-A0A950WET3-F1
#
_entry.id   AF-A0A950WET3-F1
#
_cell.length_a   1.000
_cell.length_b   1.000
_cell.length_c   1.000
_cell.angle_alpha   90.00
_cell.angle_beta   90.00
_cell.angle_gamma   90.00
#
_symmetry.space_group_name_H-M   'P 1'
#
loop_
_entity.id
_entity.type
_entity.pdbx_description
1 polymer ?
#
loop_
_entity_poly.entity_id
_entity_poly.type
_entity_poly.pdbx_seq_one_letter_code
_entity_poly.pdbx_strand_id
1 'polypeptide(L)' 'MSEEATQPAAEETAAAPQPTEEDISYQAVEKDGVVTAIWEMQGHKHIRTIDPRSGEGKQILALFETAG' A
#
# COMPACT_ATOMS: atom_id res chain seq x y z
N MET A 1 -21.21 30.92 -30.70
CA MET A 1 -21.47 29.86 -31.70
C MET A 1 -20.42 28.83 -31.42
N SER A 2 -20.80 27.81 -30.65
CA SER A 2 -20.86 26.42 -31.14
C SER A 2 -19.58 25.73 -30.68
N GLU A 3 -19.53 24.53 -30.14
CA GLU A 3 -20.32 23.30 -30.24
C GLU A 3 -20.26 22.60 -28.86
N GLU A 4 -21.23 21.79 -28.42
CA GLU A 4 -21.38 20.35 -28.76
C GLU A 4 -20.07 19.56 -28.57
N ALA A 5 -20.00 18.33 -28.07
CA ALA A 5 -20.93 17.38 -27.48
C ALA A 5 -20.05 16.19 -27.02
N THR A 6 -20.54 15.43 -26.03
CA THR A 6 -20.48 13.96 -26.04
C THR A 6 -19.10 13.26 -25.97
N GLN A 7 -18.74 12.87 -24.76
CA GLN A 7 -18.21 11.52 -24.45
C GLN A 7 -19.22 10.46 -24.94
N PRO A 8 -18.88 9.19 -25.28
CA PRO A 8 -18.02 8.34 -24.43
C PRO A 8 -17.28 7.18 -25.14
N ALA A 9 -16.40 6.49 -24.40
CA ALA A 9 -16.24 5.05 -24.51
C ALA A 9 -15.63 4.52 -23.22
N ALA A 10 -16.45 3.80 -22.47
CA ALA A 10 -16.05 2.97 -21.35
C ALA A 10 -15.32 1.74 -21.89
N GLU A 11 -14.20 1.37 -21.26
CA GLU A 11 -13.70 0.01 -21.32
C GLU A 11 -13.40 -0.44 -19.89
N GLU A 12 -14.37 -1.15 -19.35
CA GLU A 12 -14.27 -1.97 -18.16
C GLU A 12 -13.40 -3.18 -18.51
N THR A 13 -12.14 -3.16 -18.09
CA THR A 13 -11.29 -4.35 -17.97
C THR A 13 -10.96 -4.54 -16.50
N ALA A 14 -11.23 -5.75 -16.05
CA ALA A 14 -11.04 -6.30 -14.72
C ALA A 14 -9.74 -5.88 -13.99
N ALA A 15 -9.84 -5.98 -12.66
CA ALA A 15 -8.75 -6.34 -11.76
C ALA A 15 -7.65 -5.30 -11.53
N ALA A 16 -7.94 -4.35 -10.65
CA ALA A 16 -7.08 -3.96 -9.53
C ALA A 16 -7.94 -3.07 -8.63
N PRO A 17 -7.92 -3.19 -7.28
CA PRO A 17 -8.37 -2.07 -6.47
C PRO A 17 -7.61 -0.86 -7.00
N GLN A 18 -8.37 0.13 -7.47
CA GLN A 18 -7.82 1.38 -7.97
C GLN A 18 -6.83 1.85 -6.89
N PRO A 19 -5.54 2.06 -7.21
CA PRO A 19 -4.61 2.58 -6.23
C PRO A 19 -5.06 4.01 -5.97
N THR A 20 -5.94 4.17 -4.99
CA THR A 20 -6.17 5.44 -4.34
C THR A 20 -4.79 5.90 -3.90
N GLU A 21 -4.51 7.20 -4.03
CA GLU A 21 -3.23 7.80 -3.64
C GLU A 21 -2.92 7.62 -2.13
N GLU A 22 -3.80 6.92 -1.41
CA GLU A 22 -3.85 6.62 0.01
C GLU A 22 -3.64 5.14 0.36
N ASP A 23 -3.38 4.24 -0.61
CA ASP A 23 -3.19 2.80 -0.34
C ASP A 23 -1.78 2.49 0.20
N ILE A 24 -1.46 3.01 1.40
CA ILE A 24 -0.24 2.66 2.12
C ILE A 24 -0.46 1.35 2.87
N SER A 25 0.27 0.32 2.45
CA SER A 25 0.29 -1.01 3.06
C SER A 25 1.67 -1.30 3.64
N TYR A 26 1.73 -2.02 4.76
CA TYR A 26 3.00 -2.42 5.37
C TYR A 26 3.18 -3.94 5.29
N GLN A 27 4.39 -4.40 4.96
CA GLN A 27 4.74 -5.82 4.90
C GLN A 27 5.96 -6.12 5.78
N ALA A 28 5.77 -6.93 6.82
CA ALA A 28 6.87 -7.37 7.68
C ALA A 28 7.65 -8.51 7.03
N VAL A 29 8.97 -8.35 6.91
CA VAL A 29 9.90 -9.37 6.43
C VAL A 29 10.49 -10.09 7.63
N GLU A 30 10.01 -11.29 7.88
CA GLU A 30 10.51 -12.16 8.94
C GLU A 30 11.63 -13.08 8.43
N LYS A 31 12.68 -13.24 9.23
CA LYS A 31 13.73 -14.22 9.02
C LYS A 31 14.07 -14.87 10.36
N ASP A 32 14.12 -16.19 10.39
CA ASP A 32 14.44 -16.98 11.60
C ASP A 32 13.52 -16.63 12.81
N GLY A 33 12.25 -16.33 12.56
CA GLY A 33 11.29 -15.94 13.62
C GLY A 33 11.39 -14.50 14.09
N VAL A 34 12.22 -13.67 13.44
CA VAL A 34 12.44 -12.27 13.82
C VAL A 34 12.14 -11.36 12.64
N VAL A 35 11.32 -10.32 12.86
CA VAL A 35 11.11 -9.27 11.85
C VAL A 35 12.42 -8.51 11.65
N THR A 36 12.93 -8.56 10.43
CA THR A 36 14.21 -7.95 10.04
C THR A 36 14.04 -6.63 9.31
N ALA A 37 12.89 -6.43 8.65
CA ALA A 37 12.56 -5.24 7.90
C ALA A 37 11.05 -5.11 7.78
N ILE A 38 10.56 -3.89 7.63
CA ILE A 38 9.16 -3.60 7.29
C ILE A 38 9.17 -2.81 5.99
N TRP A 39 8.41 -3.24 5.01
CA TRP A 39 8.28 -2.57 3.73
C TRP A 39 7.03 -1.71 3.72
N GLU A 40 7.21 -0.41 3.49
CA GLU A 40 6.11 0.48 3.15
C GLU A 40 5.86 0.34 1.65
N MET A 41 4.66 -0.11 1.32
CA MET A 41 4.16 -0.32 -0.03
C MET A 41 3.09 0.74 -0.30
N GLN A 42 3.11 1.33 -1.48
CA GLN A 42 1.99 2.13 -1.99
C GLN A 42 1.35 1.35 -3.13
N GLY A 43 0.17 0.78 -2.89
CA GLY A 43 -0.40 -0.26 -3.74
C GLY A 43 0.57 -1.44 -3.89
N HIS A 44 1.12 -1.62 -5.10
CA HIS A 44 2.06 -2.71 -5.42
C HIS A 44 3.54 -2.31 -5.45
N LYS A 45 3.86 -1.04 -5.16
CA LYS A 45 5.22 -0.51 -5.26
C LYS A 45 5.85 -0.37 -3.88
N HIS A 46 7.07 -0.87 -3.71
CA HIS A 46 7.88 -0.59 -2.52
C HIS A 46 8.35 0.87 -2.54
N ILE A 47 8.01 1.59 -1.47
CA ILE A 47 8.40 2.98 -1.24
C ILE A 47 9.70 3.02 -0.44
N ARG A 48 9.71 2.38 0.73
CA ARG A 48 10.86 2.38 1.64
C ARG A 48 10.85 1.22 2.61
N THR A 49 12.04 0.89 3.09
CA THR A 49 12.23 -0.09 4.16
C THR A 49 12.36 0.64 5.49
N ILE A 50 11.51 0.29 6.44
CA ILE A 50 11.46 0.79 7.80
C ILE A 50 12.13 -0.23 8.70
N ASP A 51 13.01 0.25 9.58
CA ASP A 51 13.66 -0.60 10.58
C ASP A 51 12.63 -1.00 11.66
N PRO A 52 12.42 -2.30 11.94
CA PRO A 52 11.40 -2.77 12.89
C PRO A 52 11.66 -2.33 14.34
N ARG A 53 12.89 -1.95 14.68
CA ARG A 53 13.29 -1.49 16.02
C ARG A 53 13.19 0.04 16.15
N SER A 54 13.00 0.76 15.05
CA SER A 54 12.75 2.21 15.06
C SER A 54 11.41 2.55 15.71
N GLY A 55 11.23 3.83 16.09
CA GLY A 55 9.95 4.29 16.67
C GLY A 55 8.77 4.09 15.73
N GLU A 56 8.95 4.29 14.43
CA GLU A 56 7.94 4.04 13.40
C GLU A 56 7.69 2.54 13.21
N GLY A 57 8.75 1.74 13.10
CA GLY A 57 8.64 0.29 12.94
C GLY A 57 7.91 -0.39 14.09
N LYS A 58 8.17 0.03 15.34
CA LYS A 58 7.45 -0.48 16.53
C LYS A 58 5.96 -0.16 16.49
N GLN A 59 5.59 1.05 16.06
CA GLN A 59 4.18 1.43 15.92
C GLN A 59 3.49 0.58 14.87
N ILE A 60 4.14 0.36 13.73
CA ILE A 60 3.61 -0.49 12.66
C ILE A 60 3.46 -1.94 13.14
N LEU A 61 4.47 -2.50 13.84
CA LEU A 61 4.38 -3.85 14.40
C LEU A 61 3.23 -4.00 15.41
N ALA A 62 3.02 -2.99 16.26
CA ALA A 62 1.91 -3.01 17.21
C ALA A 62 0.53 -3.08 16.53
N LEU A 63 0.38 -2.51 15.32
CA LEU A 63 -0.85 -2.64 14.52
C LEU A 63 -1.09 -4.10 14.09
N PHE A 64 -0.03 -4.84 13.77
CA PHE A 64 -0.13 -6.26 13.40
C PHE A 64 -0.35 -7.16 14.63
N GLU A 65 0.26 -6.85 15.77
CA GLU A 65 0.07 -7.60 17.02
C GLU A 65 -1.33 -7.42 17.61
N THR A 66 -1.96 -6.25 17.42
CA THR A 66 -3.29 -5.93 17.99
C THR A 66 -4.44 -6.51 17.18
N ALA A 67 -4.20 -6.93 15.93
CA ALA A 67 -5.21 -7.50 15.04
C ALA A 67 -5.35 -9.04 15.15
N GLY A 68 -4.66 -9.69 16.12
CA GLY A 68 -4.66 -11.13 16.38
C GLY A 68 -5.59 -11.57 17.51
#